data_AF-A0A3R7BMB8-F1
#
_entry.id   AF-A0A3R7BMB8-F1
#
_cell.length_a   1.000
_cell.length_b   1.000
_cell.length_c   1.000
_cell.angle_alpha   90.00
_cell.angle_beta   90.00
_cell.angle_gamma   90.00
#
_symmetry.space_group_name_H-M   'P 1'
#
loop_
_entity.id
_entity.type
_entity.pdbx_description
1 polymer ?
#
loop_
_entity_poly.entity_id
_entity_poly.type
_entity_poly.pdbx_seq_one_letter_code
_entity_poly.pdbx_strand_id
1 'polypeptide(L)'
;MVKCEYCGKEVVLPFRCPYCKKYFCYEHRLPENHNCEELRSRFYVPRLAPRTPTRTLTQASMVKPKFSDVFKMTSPTEIKHLAVGLAVFALIGFSMLVESIPIFLLRPDVLLVTLTGMLASFLIHELAHKLAAQRMGYWAEFRLSIPGLFMSLLSIILPIKIVAPGAVKVVGLRFSKEDVGKVALMGPLTNVVQAVIYIALRRFVAFGSFMSIALYVLAVLNLSLALFNLIPFGPLDGTKVFRWSKSVWFSILVSVLAVWLSLSTPF
;
A
#
# COMPACT_ATOMS: atom_id res chain seq x y z
N MET A 1 10.13 52.05 43.16
CA MET A 1 9.63 51.40 41.91
C MET A 1 10.79 51.28 40.95
N VAL A 2 10.94 50.14 40.27
CA VAL A 2 12.01 49.95 39.28
C VAL A 2 11.48 50.44 37.93
N LYS A 3 12.29 51.12 37.12
CA LYS A 3 11.91 51.53 35.76
C LYS A 3 12.36 50.45 34.77
N CYS A 4 11.55 50.23 33.74
CA CYS A 4 11.94 49.40 32.61
C CYS A 4 13.13 50.06 31.89
N GLU A 5 14.25 49.35 31.74
CA GLU A 5 15.44 49.90 31.08
C GLU A 5 15.29 50.11 29.56
N TYR A 6 14.20 49.60 28.95
CA TYR A 6 13.93 49.79 27.53
C TYR A 6 12.94 50.94 27.27
N CYS A 7 11.80 50.97 27.98
CA CYS A 7 10.73 51.94 27.73
C CYS A 7 10.54 53.00 28.83
N GLY A 8 11.32 52.96 29.91
CA GLY A 8 11.27 53.95 30.99
C GLY A 8 10.04 53.89 31.90
N LYS A 9 9.03 53.07 31.58
CA LYS A 9 7.81 52.90 32.40
C LYS A 9 8.16 52.38 33.80
N GLU A 10 7.57 52.96 34.83
CA GLU A 10 7.68 52.46 36.21
C GLU A 10 6.89 51.17 36.36
N VAL A 11 7.54 50.14 36.90
CA VAL A 11 6.96 48.81 37.07
C VAL A 11 6.97 48.39 38.54
N VAL A 12 5.82 47.89 38.97
CA VAL A 12 5.62 47.34 40.33
C VAL A 12 6.26 45.95 40.43
N LEU A 13 6.17 45.15 39.36
CA LEU A 13 6.73 43.79 39.28
C LEU A 13 7.74 43.71 38.11
N PRO A 14 9.03 43.95 38.36
CA PRO A 14 10.05 43.93 37.31
C PRO A 14 10.50 42.51 36.96
N PHE A 15 10.68 42.25 35.66
CA PHE A 15 11.27 41.00 35.16
C PHE A 15 12.77 41.18 34.95
N ARG A 16 13.59 40.28 35.50
CA ARG A 16 15.04 40.29 35.30
C ARG A 16 15.42 39.39 34.12
N CYS A 17 16.08 39.94 33.10
CA CYS A 17 16.56 39.16 31.96
C CYS A 17 17.73 38.24 32.37
N PRO A 18 17.74 36.94 32.01
CA PRO A 18 18.83 36.02 32.37
C PRO A 18 20.14 36.30 31.61
N TYR A 19 20.08 37.01 30.48
CA TYR A 19 21.24 37.32 29.64
C TYR A 19 21.92 38.64 30.08
N CYS A 20 21.23 39.77 29.94
CA CYS A 20 21.78 41.09 30.27
C CYS A 20 21.61 41.51 31.75
N LYS A 21 20.90 40.71 32.57
CA LYS A 21 20.66 40.95 34.01
C LYS A 21 19.92 42.25 34.38
N LYS A 22 19.41 43.00 33.39
CA LYS A 22 18.61 44.23 33.51
C LYS A 22 17.13 43.96 33.81
N TYR A 23 16.40 44.98 34.25
CA TYR A 23 14.98 44.90 34.63
C TYR A 23 14.02 45.49 33.59
N PHE A 24 12.93 44.77 33.29
CA PHE A 24 11.98 45.12 32.23
C PHE A 24 10.51 44.97 32.66
N CYS A 25 9.62 45.64 31.93
CA CYS A 25 8.17 45.48 32.06
C CYS A 25 7.65 44.21 31.37
N TYR A 26 6.34 43.91 31.55
CA TYR A 26 5.69 42.77 30.92
C TYR A 26 5.88 42.70 29.39
N GLU A 27 5.83 43.85 28.70
CA GLU A 27 5.98 43.95 27.24
C GLU A 27 7.41 43.67 26.77
N HIS A 28 8.41 44.07 27.57
CA HIS A 28 9.83 43.98 27.22
C HIS A 28 10.57 42.85 27.95
N ARG A 29 9.85 41.92 28.59
CA ARG A 29 10.42 40.83 29.37
C ARG A 29 11.23 39.83 28.54
N LEU A 30 10.87 39.66 27.26
CA LEU A 30 11.56 38.75 26.33
C LEU A 30 12.84 39.43 25.78
N PRO A 31 13.96 38.69 25.64
CA PRO A 31 15.21 39.20 25.07
C PRO A 31 15.08 39.89 23.71
N GLU A 32 14.19 39.39 22.86
CA GLU A 32 13.90 39.92 21.52
C GLU A 32 13.19 41.29 21.60
N ASN A 33 12.36 41.49 22.63
CA ASN A 33 11.55 42.69 22.78
C ASN A 33 12.33 43.90 23.32
N HIS A 34 13.50 43.69 23.94
CA HIS A 34 14.37 44.77 24.41
C HIS A 34 15.73 44.80 23.71
N ASN A 35 15.87 44.11 22.57
CA ASN A 35 17.14 44.01 21.83
C ASN A 35 18.33 43.63 22.72
N CYS A 36 18.23 42.50 23.42
CA CYS A 36 19.27 42.05 24.35
C CYS A 36 20.65 41.90 23.66
N GLU A 37 21.62 42.71 24.07
CA GLU A 37 22.99 42.70 23.51
C GLU A 37 23.71 41.36 23.75
N GLU A 38 23.56 40.80 24.94
CA GLU A 38 24.14 39.50 25.36
C GLU A 38 23.54 38.30 24.60
N LEU A 39 22.30 38.43 24.09
CA LEU A 39 21.72 37.42 23.21
C LEU A 39 22.38 37.48 21.82
N ARG A 40 22.58 38.70 21.29
CA ARG A 40 23.20 38.92 19.98
C ARG A 40 24.67 38.49 19.95
N SER A 41 25.41 38.68 21.03
CA SER A 41 26.83 38.29 21.11
C SER A 41 27.01 36.77 21.22
N ARG A 42 26.11 36.05 21.90
CA ARG A 42 26.17 34.58 22.05
C ARG A 42 25.67 33.81 20.83
N PHE A 43 24.74 34.40 20.06
CA PHE A 43 24.25 33.83 18.80
C PHE A 43 24.79 34.59 17.59
N TYR A 44 26.11 34.84 17.56
CA TYR A 44 26.76 35.18 16.29
C TYR A 44 26.61 33.99 15.34
N VAL A 45 25.51 33.96 14.60
CA VAL A 45 25.42 33.25 13.34
C VAL A 45 26.21 34.13 12.38
N PRO A 46 27.36 33.69 11.86
CA PRO A 46 28.05 34.44 10.82
C PRO A 46 27.01 34.80 9.77
N ARG A 47 26.90 36.08 9.43
CA ARG A 47 26.04 36.52 8.33
C ARG A 47 26.59 35.78 7.11
N LEU A 48 25.95 34.67 6.74
CA LEU A 48 26.27 33.92 5.54
C LEU A 48 26.31 34.98 4.45
N ALA A 49 27.48 35.16 3.84
CA ALA A 49 27.64 36.08 2.73
C ALA A 49 26.46 35.86 1.77
N PRO A 50 25.91 36.92 1.13
CA PRO A 50 24.90 36.74 0.11
C PRO A 50 25.44 35.67 -0.83
N ARG A 51 24.77 34.52 -0.88
CA ARG A 51 25.18 33.45 -1.80
C ARG A 51 25.19 34.12 -3.16
N THR A 52 26.37 34.28 -3.75
CA THR A 52 26.49 34.49 -5.19
C THR A 52 25.54 33.47 -5.82
N PRO A 53 24.73 33.85 -6.83
CA PRO A 53 23.88 32.89 -7.51
C PRO A 53 24.80 31.96 -8.28
N THR A 54 25.36 30.97 -7.57
CA THR A 54 26.06 29.86 -8.15
C THR A 54 25.04 29.17 -9.00
N ARG A 55 25.25 29.30 -10.32
CA ARG A 55 24.64 28.59 -11.43
C ARG A 55 23.73 27.48 -10.96
N THR A 56 22.44 27.64 -11.27
CA THR A 56 21.48 26.55 -11.46
C THR A 56 21.77 25.35 -10.55
N LEU A 57 21.04 25.25 -9.45
CA LEU A 57 20.64 23.95 -8.95
C LEU A 57 19.92 23.23 -10.10
N THR A 58 20.67 22.69 -11.06
CA THR A 58 20.27 21.55 -11.85
C THR A 58 19.95 20.52 -10.80
N GLN A 59 18.65 20.48 -10.47
CA GLN A 59 17.90 19.30 -10.11
C GLN A 59 18.88 18.22 -9.71
N ALA A 60 19.21 18.14 -8.41
CA ALA A 60 19.98 17.05 -7.89
C ALA A 60 19.25 15.80 -8.37
N SER A 61 19.77 15.23 -9.46
CA SER A 61 19.20 14.08 -10.12
C SER A 61 19.56 13.00 -9.14
N MET A 62 18.67 12.78 -8.17
CA MET A 62 18.73 11.64 -7.28
C MET A 62 18.91 10.47 -8.22
N VAL A 63 20.12 9.90 -8.18
CA VAL A 63 20.47 8.72 -8.94
C VAL A 63 19.39 7.71 -8.60
N LYS A 64 18.49 7.46 -9.56
CA LYS A 64 17.49 6.40 -9.39
C LYS A 64 18.31 5.15 -9.04
N PRO A 65 17.97 4.45 -7.95
CA PRO A 65 18.72 3.27 -7.54
C PRO A 65 18.90 2.37 -8.77
N LYS A 66 20.12 1.88 -8.99
CA LYS A 66 20.40 0.99 -10.11
C LYS A 66 19.44 -0.20 -10.01
N PHE A 67 18.79 -0.53 -11.13
CA PHE A 67 17.80 -1.61 -11.23
C PHE A 67 18.29 -2.95 -10.66
N SER A 68 19.61 -3.17 -10.64
CA SER A 68 20.27 -4.35 -10.07
C SER A 68 20.18 -4.49 -8.54
N ASP A 69 20.08 -3.39 -7.80
CA ASP A 69 20.01 -3.43 -6.32
C ASP A 69 18.58 -3.66 -5.81
N VAL A 70 17.59 -3.38 -6.66
CA VAL A 70 16.16 -3.49 -6.38
C VAL A 70 15.69 -4.95 -6.27
N PHE A 71 16.31 -5.87 -7.03
CA PHE A 71 15.97 -7.30 -7.02
C PHE A 71 16.51 -8.07 -5.81
N LYS A 72 17.39 -7.47 -4.99
CA LYS A 72 17.96 -8.10 -3.78
C LYS A 72 17.13 -7.86 -2.51
N MET A 73 15.88 -7.42 -2.62
CA MET A 73 15.05 -6.93 -1.49
C MET A 73 13.88 -7.86 -1.13
N THR A 74 14.12 -9.17 -1.01
CA THR A 74 13.21 -10.06 -0.26
C THR A 74 13.82 -10.37 1.09
N SER A 75 13.29 -9.78 2.17
CA SER A 75 13.76 -10.09 3.52
C SER A 75 13.31 -11.49 3.96
N PRO A 76 14.06 -12.16 4.85
CA PRO A 76 13.60 -13.41 5.48
C PRO A 76 12.25 -13.25 6.20
N THR A 77 11.95 -12.05 6.71
CA THR A 77 10.67 -11.74 7.33
C THR A 77 9.52 -11.74 6.35
N GLU A 78 9.74 -11.27 5.12
CA GLU A 78 8.73 -11.31 4.07
C GLU A 78 8.39 -12.77 3.72
N ILE A 79 9.39 -13.64 3.57
CA ILE A 79 9.17 -15.06 3.27
C ILE A 79 8.30 -15.72 4.34
N LYS A 80 8.60 -15.46 5.62
CA LYS A 80 7.78 -15.97 6.75
C LYS A 80 6.34 -15.45 6.70
N HIS A 81 6.17 -14.15 6.46
CA HIS A 81 4.86 -13.52 6.38
C HIS A 81 4.05 -14.03 5.20
N LEU A 82 4.68 -14.19 4.05
CA LEU A 82 4.07 -14.71 2.84
C LEU A 82 3.67 -16.18 3.00
N ALA A 83 4.51 -16.99 3.64
CA ALA A 83 4.19 -18.39 3.94
C ALA A 83 2.95 -18.52 4.85
N VAL A 84 2.88 -17.71 5.92
CA VAL A 84 1.70 -17.68 6.81
C VAL A 84 0.47 -17.13 6.07
N GLY A 85 0.62 -16.09 5.26
CA GLY A 85 -0.46 -15.54 4.44
C GLY A 85 -1.02 -16.56 3.45
N LEU A 86 -0.14 -17.31 2.77
CA LEU A 86 -0.50 -18.41 1.88
C LEU A 86 -1.22 -19.54 2.63
N ALA A 87 -0.76 -19.92 3.81
CA ALA A 87 -1.42 -20.95 4.62
C ALA A 87 -2.84 -20.54 5.01
N VAL A 88 -3.04 -19.31 5.48
CA VAL A 88 -4.37 -18.77 5.81
C VAL A 88 -5.26 -18.71 4.56
N PHE A 89 -4.69 -18.26 3.44
CA PHE A 89 -5.41 -18.20 2.18
C PHE A 89 -5.81 -19.58 1.66
N ALA A 90 -4.96 -20.60 1.84
CA ALA A 90 -5.28 -21.99 1.52
C ALA A 90 -6.47 -22.51 2.34
N LEU A 91 -6.52 -22.19 3.65
CA LEU A 91 -7.63 -22.58 4.52
C LEU A 91 -8.95 -21.92 4.12
N ILE A 92 -8.91 -20.63 3.81
CA ILE A 92 -10.08 -19.90 3.29
C ILE A 92 -10.53 -20.51 1.97
N GLY A 93 -9.59 -20.76 1.05
CA GLY A 93 -9.88 -21.39 -0.23
C GLY A 93 -10.49 -22.77 -0.11
N PHE A 94 -9.95 -23.61 0.77
CA PHE A 94 -10.52 -24.92 1.05
C PHE A 94 -11.95 -24.82 1.60
N SER A 95 -12.18 -23.95 2.59
CA SER A 95 -13.53 -23.71 3.13
C SER A 95 -14.50 -23.21 2.04
N MET A 96 -14.08 -22.26 1.20
CA MET A 96 -14.88 -21.77 0.07
C MET A 96 -15.27 -22.88 -0.90
N LEU A 97 -14.32 -23.74 -1.26
CA LEU A 97 -14.55 -24.83 -2.21
C LEU A 97 -15.56 -25.84 -1.65
N VAL A 98 -15.40 -26.23 -0.38
CA VAL A 98 -16.30 -27.18 0.28
C VAL A 98 -17.72 -26.65 0.41
N GLU A 99 -17.88 -25.34 0.65
CA GLU A 99 -19.20 -24.70 0.76
C GLU A 99 -19.86 -24.44 -0.60
N SER A 100 -19.07 -24.15 -1.64
CA SER A 100 -19.59 -23.71 -2.94
C SER A 100 -19.77 -24.84 -3.96
N ILE A 101 -19.05 -25.96 -3.80
CA ILE A 101 -19.03 -27.06 -4.76
C ILE A 101 -19.77 -28.27 -4.17
N PRO A 102 -20.73 -28.86 -4.91
CA PRO A 102 -21.37 -30.09 -4.49
C PRO A 102 -20.35 -31.20 -4.17
N ILE A 103 -20.57 -31.94 -3.08
CA ILE A 103 -19.62 -32.94 -2.57
C ILE A 103 -19.17 -33.96 -3.63
N PHE A 104 -20.04 -34.37 -4.55
CA PHE A 104 -19.69 -35.32 -5.61
C PHE A 104 -18.68 -34.77 -6.64
N LEU A 105 -18.51 -33.45 -6.73
CA LEU A 105 -17.49 -32.78 -7.55
C LEU A 105 -16.19 -32.47 -6.79
N LEU A 106 -16.16 -32.66 -5.46
CA LEU A 106 -14.97 -32.49 -4.61
C LEU A 106 -14.00 -33.67 -4.73
N ARG A 107 -13.62 -34.02 -5.96
CA ARG A 107 -12.61 -35.06 -6.18
C ARG A 107 -11.22 -34.56 -5.75
N PRO A 108 -10.35 -35.43 -5.21
CA PRO A 108 -9.02 -35.03 -4.74
C PRO A 108 -8.17 -34.34 -5.81
N ASP A 109 -8.29 -34.76 -7.06
CA ASP A 109 -7.57 -34.19 -8.20
C ASP A 109 -8.06 -32.77 -8.56
N VAL A 110 -9.38 -32.55 -8.54
CA VAL A 110 -9.96 -31.20 -8.72
C VAL A 110 -9.48 -30.30 -7.60
N LEU A 111 -9.60 -30.74 -6.34
CA LEU A 111 -9.15 -30.00 -5.17
C LEU A 111 -7.68 -29.61 -5.25
N LEU A 112 -6.80 -30.56 -5.61
CA LEU A 112 -5.37 -30.32 -5.73
C LEU A 112 -5.07 -29.23 -6.77
N VAL A 113 -5.65 -29.34 -7.98
CA VAL A 113 -5.44 -28.35 -9.06
C VAL A 113 -6.03 -26.99 -8.68
N THR A 114 -7.23 -26.95 -8.11
CA THR A 114 -7.88 -25.69 -7.74
C THR A 114 -7.17 -25.00 -6.58
N LEU A 115 -6.74 -25.73 -5.54
CA LEU A 115 -6.04 -25.13 -4.40
C LEU A 115 -4.65 -24.62 -4.81
N THR A 116 -3.90 -25.42 -5.58
CA THR A 116 -2.57 -24.98 -6.07
C THR A 116 -2.69 -23.77 -7.00
N GLY A 117 -3.63 -23.79 -7.95
CA GLY A 117 -3.88 -22.65 -8.83
C GLY A 117 -4.39 -21.42 -8.08
N MET A 118 -5.23 -21.59 -7.04
CA MET A 118 -5.67 -20.50 -6.18
C MET A 118 -4.49 -19.88 -5.44
N LEU A 119 -3.64 -20.68 -4.79
CA LEU A 119 -2.44 -20.21 -4.10
C LEU A 119 -1.49 -19.47 -5.05
N ALA A 120 -1.28 -20.00 -6.25
CA ALA A 120 -0.51 -19.34 -7.30
C ALA A 120 -1.13 -17.99 -7.67
N SER A 121 -2.45 -17.92 -7.78
CA SER A 121 -3.17 -16.69 -8.13
C SER A 121 -2.94 -15.58 -7.10
N PHE A 122 -3.07 -15.89 -5.82
CA PHE A 122 -2.77 -14.93 -4.74
C PHE A 122 -1.28 -14.55 -4.68
N LEU A 123 -0.38 -15.51 -4.87
CA LEU A 123 1.05 -15.23 -4.87
C LEU A 123 1.44 -14.29 -6.02
N ILE A 124 0.93 -14.55 -7.23
CA ILE A 124 1.15 -13.71 -8.42
C ILE A 124 0.55 -12.31 -8.18
N HIS A 125 -0.61 -12.21 -7.56
CA HIS A 125 -1.25 -10.94 -7.20
C HIS A 125 -0.37 -10.07 -6.30
N GLU A 126 0.08 -10.62 -5.16
CA GLU A 126 0.92 -9.89 -4.21
C GLU A 126 2.28 -9.55 -4.82
N LEU A 127 2.86 -10.47 -5.58
CA LEU A 127 4.11 -10.24 -6.28
C LEU A 127 3.97 -9.17 -7.36
N ALA A 128 2.80 -9.05 -8.02
CA ALA A 128 2.54 -8.01 -9.01
C ALA A 128 2.60 -6.61 -8.39
N HIS A 129 1.98 -6.41 -7.22
CA HIS A 129 2.10 -5.16 -6.47
C HIS A 129 3.56 -4.85 -6.14
N LYS A 130 4.29 -5.85 -5.61
CA LYS A 130 5.70 -5.70 -5.22
C LYS A 130 6.58 -5.33 -6.41
N LEU A 131 6.52 -6.11 -7.49
CA LEU A 131 7.32 -5.90 -8.69
C LEU A 131 6.99 -4.57 -9.36
N ALA A 132 5.73 -4.15 -9.35
CA ALA A 132 5.32 -2.85 -9.89
C ALA A 132 5.96 -1.69 -9.10
N ALA A 133 5.88 -1.74 -7.77
CA ALA A 133 6.50 -0.73 -6.91
C ALA A 133 8.03 -0.70 -7.06
N GLN A 134 8.65 -1.88 -7.10
CA GLN A 134 10.09 -2.04 -7.29
C GLN A 134 10.57 -1.50 -8.64
N ARG A 135 9.83 -1.78 -9.73
CA ARG A 135 10.14 -1.22 -11.06
C ARG A 135 10.05 0.31 -11.10
N MET A 136 9.25 0.91 -10.23
CA MET A 136 9.17 2.37 -10.07
C MET A 136 10.27 2.95 -9.16
N GLY A 137 11.13 2.09 -8.59
CA GLY A 137 12.25 2.48 -7.73
C GLY A 137 11.89 2.57 -6.25
N TYR A 138 10.75 2.02 -5.83
CA TYR A 138 10.33 2.00 -4.43
C TYR A 138 10.80 0.73 -3.71
N TRP A 139 11.00 0.87 -2.40
CA TRP A 139 11.14 -0.29 -1.53
C TRP A 139 9.75 -0.89 -1.30
N ALA A 140 9.60 -2.20 -1.48
CA ALA A 140 8.32 -2.87 -1.31
C ALA A 140 8.50 -4.28 -0.74
N GLU A 141 7.72 -4.63 0.28
CA GLU A 141 7.69 -5.97 0.87
C GLU A 141 6.30 -6.35 1.36
N PHE A 142 5.94 -7.63 1.17
CA PHE A 142 4.72 -8.19 1.77
C PHE A 142 4.83 -8.29 3.28
N ARG A 143 3.82 -7.77 3.99
CA ARG A 143 3.73 -7.87 5.45
C ARG A 143 2.32 -8.27 5.87
N LEU A 144 2.23 -9.21 6.79
CA LEU A 144 0.98 -9.52 7.47
C LEU A 144 0.46 -8.29 8.23
N SER A 145 -0.86 -8.19 8.27
CA SER A 145 -1.59 -7.19 9.04
C SER A 145 -2.35 -7.93 10.13
N ILE A 146 -2.10 -7.63 11.41
CA ILE A 146 -2.80 -8.32 12.51
C ILE A 146 -4.33 -8.21 12.39
N PRO A 147 -4.93 -7.03 12.14
CA PRO A 147 -6.36 -6.93 11.91
C PRO A 147 -6.82 -7.76 10.69
N GLY A 148 -6.05 -7.70 9.60
CA GLY A 148 -6.39 -8.41 8.37
C GLY A 148 -6.32 -9.94 8.53
N LEU A 149 -5.29 -10.44 9.21
CA LEU A 149 -5.09 -11.83 9.56
C LEU A 149 -6.22 -12.34 10.45
N PHE A 150 -6.58 -11.58 11.49
CA PHE A 150 -7.69 -11.94 12.37
C PHE A 150 -9.01 -12.03 11.62
N MET A 151 -9.34 -11.03 10.80
CA MET A 151 -10.57 -11.04 9.99
C MET A 151 -10.57 -12.20 8.99
N SER A 152 -9.42 -12.50 8.39
CA SER A 152 -9.26 -13.61 7.43
C SER A 152 -9.50 -14.96 8.11
N LEU A 153 -8.88 -15.19 9.27
CA LEU A 153 -9.08 -16.41 10.07
C LEU A 153 -10.52 -16.56 10.54
N LEU A 154 -11.13 -15.49 11.07
CA LEU A 154 -12.52 -15.51 11.50
C LEU A 154 -13.47 -15.86 10.36
N SER A 155 -13.17 -15.36 9.15
CA SER A 155 -14.00 -15.59 7.98
C SER A 155 -14.02 -17.04 7.47
N ILE A 156 -13.07 -17.89 7.90
CA ILE A 156 -13.03 -19.31 7.49
C ILE A 156 -14.34 -20.02 7.86
N ILE A 157 -14.91 -19.74 9.02
CA ILE A 157 -16.15 -20.39 9.49
C ILE A 157 -17.42 -19.61 9.14
N LEU A 158 -17.28 -18.41 8.55
CA LEU A 158 -18.40 -17.55 8.20
C LEU A 158 -18.77 -17.70 6.72
N PRO A 159 -20.03 -17.49 6.33
CA PRO A 159 -20.43 -17.54 4.93
C PRO A 159 -19.79 -16.42 4.09
N ILE A 160 -19.41 -15.31 4.74
CA ILE A 160 -18.71 -14.19 4.10
C ILE A 160 -17.22 -14.37 4.32
N LYS A 161 -16.48 -14.61 3.25
CA LYS A 161 -15.02 -14.81 3.27
C LYS A 161 -14.31 -13.49 3.06
N ILE A 162 -13.34 -13.20 3.93
CA ILE A 162 -12.53 -11.99 3.87
C ILE A 162 -11.10 -12.41 3.59
N VAL A 163 -10.57 -12.03 2.44
CA VAL A 163 -9.19 -12.34 2.03
C VAL A 163 -8.36 -11.07 2.16
N ALA A 164 -7.76 -10.86 3.33
CA ALA A 164 -6.87 -9.72 3.56
C ALA A 164 -5.80 -10.02 4.64
N PRO A 165 -5.06 -11.14 4.58
CA PRO A 165 -4.12 -11.51 5.66
C PRO A 165 -2.94 -10.53 5.79
N GLY A 166 -2.62 -9.79 4.73
CA GLY A 166 -1.53 -8.83 4.68
C GLY A 166 -1.66 -7.89 3.50
N ALA A 167 -0.61 -7.11 3.27
CA ALA A 167 -0.48 -6.25 2.09
C ALA A 167 1.00 -5.95 1.81
N VAL A 168 1.31 -5.61 0.57
CA VAL A 168 2.61 -5.06 0.19
C VAL A 168 2.76 -3.63 0.73
N LYS A 169 3.71 -3.45 1.66
CA LYS A 169 4.10 -2.13 2.17
C LYS A 169 5.09 -1.51 1.21
N VAL A 170 4.76 -0.33 0.69
CA VAL A 170 5.61 0.44 -0.24
C VAL A 170 6.14 1.69 0.46
N VAL A 171 7.45 1.91 0.39
CA VAL A 171 8.16 3.04 1.00
C VAL A 171 9.01 3.73 -0.06
N GLY A 172 8.88 5.05 -0.17
CA GLY A 172 9.62 5.85 -1.14
C GLY A 172 9.53 7.34 -0.86
N LEU A 173 10.60 8.07 -1.21
CA LEU A 173 10.59 9.53 -1.20
C LEU A 173 9.78 10.01 -2.41
N ARG A 174 8.62 10.62 -2.19
CA ARG A 174 7.64 11.07 -3.21
C ARG A 174 6.87 9.93 -3.90
N PHE A 175 6.09 9.19 -3.12
CA PHE A 175 5.11 8.26 -3.67
C PHE A 175 3.86 9.03 -4.11
N SER A 176 3.72 9.28 -5.42
CA SER A 176 2.62 10.08 -5.94
C SER A 176 1.29 9.33 -5.89
N LYS A 177 0.16 10.04 -5.96
CA LYS A 177 -1.17 9.41 -6.04
C LYS A 177 -1.29 8.49 -7.27
N GLU A 178 -0.62 8.85 -8.36
CA GLU A 178 -0.58 8.06 -9.58
C GLU A 178 0.20 6.76 -9.40
N ASP A 179 1.36 6.81 -8.77
CA ASP A 179 2.16 5.61 -8.50
C ASP A 179 1.43 4.66 -7.55
N VAL A 180 0.78 5.20 -6.49
CA VAL A 180 -0.07 4.44 -5.57
C VAL A 180 -1.19 3.72 -6.33
N GLY A 181 -1.89 4.43 -7.22
CA GLY A 181 -2.98 3.87 -8.02
C GLY A 181 -2.51 2.81 -9.00
N LYS A 182 -1.40 3.06 -9.72
CA LYS A 182 -0.82 2.10 -10.66
C LYS A 182 -0.35 0.84 -9.96
N VAL A 183 0.38 0.95 -8.86
CA VAL A 183 0.84 -0.21 -8.06
C VAL A 183 -0.36 -1.01 -7.56
N ALA A 184 -1.36 -0.34 -7.00
CA ALA A 184 -2.58 -0.98 -6.52
C ALA A 184 -3.39 -1.66 -7.65
N LEU A 185 -3.28 -1.19 -8.88
CA LEU A 185 -3.99 -1.80 -9.99
C LEU A 185 -3.39 -3.15 -10.44
N MET A 186 -2.09 -3.35 -10.22
CA MET A 186 -1.38 -4.49 -10.80
C MET A 186 -1.85 -5.85 -10.27
N GLY A 187 -2.20 -5.95 -8.99
CA GLY A 187 -2.76 -7.18 -8.42
C GLY A 187 -4.08 -7.58 -9.09
N PRO A 188 -5.14 -6.74 -9.05
CA PRO A 188 -6.39 -7.01 -9.75
C PRO A 188 -6.21 -7.32 -11.23
N LEU A 189 -5.31 -6.61 -11.92
CA LEU A 189 -5.02 -6.85 -13.34
C LEU A 189 -4.44 -8.25 -13.58
N THR A 190 -3.50 -8.71 -12.75
CA THR A 190 -2.97 -10.09 -12.88
C THR A 190 -4.02 -11.16 -12.65
N ASN A 191 -4.99 -10.92 -11.76
CA ASN A 191 -6.08 -11.87 -11.56
C ASN A 191 -6.99 -11.93 -12.79
N VAL A 192 -7.32 -10.79 -13.41
CA VAL A 192 -8.09 -10.77 -14.66
C VAL A 192 -7.35 -11.50 -15.78
N VAL A 193 -6.04 -11.26 -15.93
CA VAL A 193 -5.22 -11.95 -16.93
C VAL A 193 -5.22 -13.47 -16.70
N GLN A 194 -5.03 -13.92 -15.46
CA GLN A 194 -5.09 -15.34 -15.11
C GLN A 194 -6.47 -15.94 -15.43
N ALA A 195 -7.56 -15.24 -15.10
CA ALA A 195 -8.91 -15.70 -15.44
C ALA A 195 -9.11 -15.88 -16.94
N VAL A 196 -8.67 -14.92 -17.76
CA VAL A 196 -8.75 -15.01 -19.23
C VAL A 196 -7.93 -16.20 -19.75
N ILE A 197 -6.74 -16.43 -19.18
CA ILE A 197 -5.92 -17.60 -19.53
C ILE A 197 -6.66 -18.90 -19.20
N TYR A 198 -7.24 -19.03 -18.00
CA TYR A 198 -7.98 -20.24 -17.63
C TYR A 198 -9.23 -20.46 -18.50
N ILE A 199 -9.94 -19.39 -18.87
CA ILE A 199 -11.07 -19.44 -19.81
C ILE A 199 -10.62 -19.94 -21.18
N ALA A 200 -9.49 -19.42 -21.69
CA ALA A 200 -8.94 -19.83 -22.98
C ALA A 200 -8.49 -21.30 -22.95
N LEU A 201 -7.73 -21.70 -21.92
CA LEU A 201 -7.27 -23.09 -21.74
C LEU A 201 -8.44 -24.07 -21.63
N ARG A 202 -9.55 -23.66 -21.01
CA ARG A 202 -10.74 -24.50 -20.89
C ARG A 202 -11.32 -24.92 -22.24
N ARG A 203 -11.10 -24.16 -23.32
CA ARG A 203 -11.57 -24.48 -24.68
C ARG A 203 -10.82 -25.65 -25.33
N PHE A 204 -9.68 -26.04 -24.76
CA PHE A 204 -8.83 -27.12 -25.29
C PHE A 204 -8.93 -28.42 -24.48
N VAL A 205 -9.82 -28.49 -23.50
CA VAL A 205 -10.04 -29.69 -22.68
C VAL A 205 -11.46 -30.20 -22.86
N ALA A 206 -11.65 -31.51 -22.68
CA ALA A 206 -12.96 -32.14 -22.85
C ALA A 206 -13.99 -31.53 -21.89
N PHE A 207 -15.19 -31.21 -22.42
CA PHE A 207 -16.29 -30.67 -21.63
C PHE A 207 -16.66 -31.65 -20.50
N GLY A 208 -16.90 -31.13 -19.29
CA GLY A 208 -17.21 -31.93 -18.11
C GLY A 208 -16.03 -32.70 -17.50
N SER A 209 -14.84 -32.70 -18.13
CA SER A 209 -13.64 -33.28 -17.52
C SER A 209 -13.25 -32.56 -16.23
N PHE A 210 -12.52 -33.25 -15.36
CA PHE A 210 -12.03 -32.66 -14.11
C PHE A 210 -11.20 -31.40 -14.35
N MET A 211 -10.40 -31.38 -15.42
CA MET A 211 -9.59 -30.22 -15.81
C MET A 211 -10.46 -29.06 -16.27
N SER A 212 -11.53 -29.33 -17.05
CA SER A 212 -12.51 -28.32 -17.44
C SER A 212 -13.20 -27.68 -16.23
N ILE A 213 -13.53 -28.49 -15.21
CA ILE A 213 -14.12 -28.02 -13.96
C ILE A 213 -13.11 -27.18 -13.17
N ALA A 214 -11.88 -27.67 -13.00
CA ALA A 214 -10.84 -26.96 -12.27
C ALA A 214 -10.50 -25.60 -12.91
N LEU A 215 -10.35 -25.54 -14.24
CA LEU A 215 -10.11 -24.28 -14.97
C LEU A 215 -11.27 -23.30 -14.84
N TYR A 216 -12.51 -23.80 -14.88
CA TYR A 216 -13.69 -22.96 -14.63
C TYR A 216 -13.66 -22.36 -13.22
N VAL A 217 -13.43 -23.19 -12.20
CA VAL A 217 -13.34 -22.73 -10.80
C VAL A 217 -12.20 -21.72 -10.62
N LEU A 218 -11.03 -21.97 -11.19
CA LEU A 218 -9.89 -21.04 -11.14
C LEU A 218 -10.18 -19.70 -11.82
N ALA A 219 -10.89 -19.71 -12.95
CA ALA A 219 -11.32 -18.49 -13.62
C ALA A 219 -12.28 -17.68 -12.74
N VAL A 220 -13.31 -18.34 -12.18
CA VAL A 220 -14.28 -17.73 -11.27
C VAL A 220 -13.57 -17.13 -10.05
N LEU A 221 -12.72 -17.91 -9.36
CA LEU A 221 -11.98 -17.43 -8.18
C LEU A 221 -11.10 -16.22 -8.50
N ASN A 222 -10.40 -16.21 -9.64
CA ASN A 222 -9.57 -15.07 -10.02
C ASN A 222 -10.39 -13.81 -10.29
N LEU A 223 -11.51 -13.92 -11.02
CA LEU A 223 -12.38 -12.79 -11.23
C LEU A 223 -13.02 -12.32 -9.92
N SER A 224 -13.39 -13.23 -9.01
CA SER A 224 -13.89 -12.88 -7.68
C SER A 224 -12.85 -12.11 -6.86
N LEU A 225 -11.59 -12.56 -6.86
CA LEU A 225 -10.49 -11.85 -6.20
C LEU A 225 -10.24 -10.47 -6.84
N ALA A 226 -10.34 -10.36 -8.16
CA ALA A 226 -10.22 -9.07 -8.87
C ALA A 226 -11.36 -8.12 -8.48
N LEU A 227 -12.62 -8.58 -8.53
CA LEU A 227 -13.80 -7.80 -8.15
C LEU A 227 -13.73 -7.35 -6.69
N PHE A 228 -13.41 -8.27 -5.77
CA PHE A 228 -13.27 -7.96 -4.35
C PHE A 228 -12.21 -6.88 -4.12
N ASN A 229 -11.03 -7.03 -4.72
CA ASN A 229 -9.97 -6.03 -4.58
C ASN A 229 -10.27 -4.73 -5.31
N LEU A 230 -11.21 -4.69 -6.27
CA LEU A 230 -11.66 -3.44 -6.90
C LEU A 230 -12.73 -2.70 -6.10
N ILE A 231 -13.28 -3.26 -5.02
CA ILE A 231 -14.23 -2.53 -4.17
C ILE A 231 -13.53 -1.26 -3.61
N PRO A 232 -14.08 -0.05 -3.82
CA PRO A 232 -13.45 1.20 -3.43
C PRO A 232 -13.72 1.53 -1.96
N PHE A 233 -13.45 0.57 -1.06
CA PHE A 233 -13.67 0.68 0.37
C PHE A 233 -12.49 0.14 1.20
N GLY A 234 -12.23 0.78 2.35
CA GLY A 234 -11.28 0.29 3.35
C GLY A 234 -9.84 0.14 2.83
N PRO A 235 -9.12 -0.94 3.19
CA PRO A 235 -7.73 -1.15 2.81
C PRO A 235 -7.53 -1.72 1.39
N LEU A 236 -8.63 -2.05 0.70
CA LEU A 236 -8.62 -2.71 -0.60
C LEU A 236 -8.00 -1.83 -1.70
N ASP A 237 -7.44 -2.47 -2.71
CA ASP A 237 -6.70 -1.78 -3.77
C ASP A 237 -7.57 -0.86 -4.62
N GLY A 238 -8.84 -1.21 -4.80
CA GLY A 238 -9.84 -0.43 -5.50
C GLY A 238 -9.97 0.98 -4.94
N THR A 239 -9.81 1.15 -3.63
CA THR A 239 -9.80 2.48 -2.98
C THR A 239 -8.67 3.35 -3.50
N LYS A 240 -7.48 2.77 -3.70
CA LYS A 240 -6.28 3.45 -4.19
C LYS A 240 -6.42 3.78 -5.68
N VAL A 241 -6.90 2.83 -6.49
CA VAL A 241 -7.16 3.02 -7.92
C VAL A 241 -8.23 4.08 -8.15
N PHE A 242 -9.34 4.04 -7.42
CA PHE A 242 -10.44 5.00 -7.53
C PHE A 242 -10.01 6.43 -7.18
N ARG A 243 -9.18 6.59 -6.14
CA ARG A 243 -8.61 7.89 -5.74
C ARG A 243 -7.63 8.46 -6.77
N TRP A 244 -6.93 7.59 -7.51
CA TRP A 244 -6.04 8.00 -8.59
C TRP A 244 -6.83 8.39 -9.85
N SER A 245 -7.67 7.48 -10.35
CA SER A 245 -8.49 7.71 -11.55
C SER A 245 -9.77 6.89 -11.53
N LYS A 246 -10.91 7.58 -11.37
CA LYS A 246 -12.25 6.97 -11.42
C LYS A 246 -12.55 6.33 -12.78
N SER A 247 -12.03 6.92 -13.87
CA SER A 247 -12.20 6.40 -15.22
C SER A 247 -11.45 5.08 -15.41
N VAL A 248 -10.21 4.98 -14.95
CA VAL A 248 -9.43 3.73 -14.99
C VAL A 248 -10.11 2.65 -14.14
N TRP A 249 -10.51 3.01 -12.91
CA TRP A 249 -11.23 2.11 -12.02
C TRP A 249 -12.51 1.56 -12.67
N PHE A 250 -13.35 2.43 -13.23
CA PHE A 250 -14.61 2.04 -13.87
C PHE A 250 -14.38 1.15 -15.10
N SER A 251 -13.40 1.51 -15.96
CA SER A 251 -13.09 0.75 -17.17
C SER A 251 -12.68 -0.69 -16.84
N ILE A 252 -11.87 -0.86 -15.79
CA ILE A 252 -11.41 -2.18 -15.38
C ILE A 252 -12.53 -2.96 -14.71
N LEU A 253 -13.33 -2.33 -13.85
CA LEU A 253 -14.52 -2.96 -13.28
C LEU A 253 -15.47 -3.50 -14.36
N VAL A 254 -15.79 -2.68 -15.36
CA VAL A 254 -16.64 -3.08 -16.50
C VAL A 254 -16.00 -4.24 -17.26
N SER A 255 -14.69 -4.20 -17.49
CA SER A 255 -13.97 -5.28 -18.16
C SER A 255 -14.06 -6.60 -17.38
N VAL A 256 -13.88 -6.56 -16.05
CA VAL A 256 -13.99 -7.76 -15.20
C VAL A 256 -15.41 -8.32 -15.23
N LEU A 257 -16.42 -7.45 -15.14
CA LEU A 257 -17.83 -7.86 -15.23
C LEU A 257 -18.19 -8.44 -16.59
N ALA A 258 -17.67 -7.88 -17.69
CA ALA A 258 -17.88 -8.43 -19.03
C ALA A 258 -17.28 -9.84 -19.16
N VAL A 259 -16.06 -10.06 -18.64
CA VAL A 259 -15.44 -11.39 -18.60
C VAL A 259 -16.25 -12.34 -17.72
N TRP A 260 -16.75 -11.89 -16.57
CA TRP A 260 -17.62 -12.70 -15.70
C TRP A 260 -18.91 -13.13 -16.40
N LEU A 261 -19.57 -12.21 -17.11
CA LEU A 261 -20.79 -12.50 -17.85
C LEU A 261 -20.55 -13.54 -18.96
N SER A 262 -19.37 -13.52 -19.60
CA SER A 262 -19.00 -14.51 -20.62
C SER A 262 -18.86 -15.95 -20.08
N LEU A 263 -18.69 -16.12 -18.77
CA LEU A 263 -18.70 -17.43 -18.11
C LEU A 263 -20.12 -17.93 -17.82
N SER A 264 -21.07 -17.01 -17.71
CA SER A 264 -22.47 -17.30 -17.36
C SER A 264 -23.32 -17.66 -18.59
N THR A 265 -22.84 -17.32 -19.79
CA THR A 265 -23.43 -17.76 -21.05
C THR A 265 -23.03 -19.22 -21.31
N PRO A 266 -24.00 -20.15 -21.44
CA PRO A 266 -23.68 -21.52 -21.82
C PRO A 266 -23.11 -21.52 -23.25
N PHE A 267 -21.87 -21.97 -23.39
CA PHE A 267 -21.30 -22.45 -24.65
C PHE A 267 -21.36 -23.96 -24.66
#